data_AF-A0A976D2Q9-F1
#
_entry.id   AF-A0A976D2Q9-F1
#
_cell.length_a   1.000
_cell.length_b   1.000
_cell.length_c   1.000
_cell.angle_alpha   90.00
_cell.angle_beta   90.00
_cell.angle_gamma   90.00
#
_symmetry.space_group_name_H-M   'P 1'
#
loop_
_entity.id
_entity.type
_entity.pdbx_description
1 polymer ?
#
loop_
_entity_poly.entity_id
_entity_poly.type
_entity_poly.pdbx_seq_one_letter_code
_entity_poly.pdbx_strand_id
1 'polypeptide(L)' 'GNNQLQELVAEHSNKNILYFQTPSLEIRNPKLAPLHIDGDPVETAETCQINIIPAAFQLICPKE' A
#
# COMPACT_ATOMS: atom_id res chain seq x y z
N GLY A 1 -18.50 8.39 4.47
CA GLY A 1 -18.05 8.27 3.08
C GLY A 1 -17.66 6.83 2.87
N ASN A 2 -18.51 6.06 2.22
CA ASN A 2 -18.38 4.61 2.13
C ASN A 2 -17.65 4.31 0.82
N ASN A 3 -16.43 3.77 0.89
CA ASN A 3 -15.70 3.35 -0.30
C ASN A 3 -16.28 2.01 -0.79
N GLN A 4 -16.36 1.82 -2.12
CA GLN A 4 -16.83 0.60 -2.80
C GLN A 4 -16.07 -0.68 -2.38
N LEU A 5 -14.93 -0.54 -1.71
CA LEU A 5 -14.18 -1.63 -1.08
C LEU A 5 -14.94 -2.30 0.07
N GLN A 6 -15.80 -1.58 0.80
CA GLN A 6 -16.55 -2.13 1.93
C GLN A 6 -17.57 -3.19 1.50
N GLU A 7 -18.18 -3.02 0.33
CA GLU A 7 -19.10 -4.01 -0.26
C GLU A 7 -18.35 -5.29 -0.66
N LEU A 8 -17.16 -5.16 -1.26
CA LEU A 8 -16.30 -6.29 -1.61
C LEU A 8 -15.84 -7.08 -0.36
N VAL A 9 -15.50 -6.38 0.73
CA VAL A 9 -15.08 -6.98 2.01
C VAL A 9 -16.24 -7.70 2.68
N ALA A 10 -17.45 -7.14 2.63
CA ALA A 10 -18.65 -7.73 3.23
C ALA A 10 -19.04 -9.06 2.56
N GLU A 11 -18.90 -9.16 1.23
CA GLU A 11 -19.12 -10.43 0.50
C GLU A 11 -18.03 -11.47 0.74
N HIS A 12 -16.85 -11.05 1.21
CA HIS A 12 -15.65 -11.88 1.34
C HIS A 12 -15.26 -12.15 2.81
N SER A 13 -16.24 -12.28 3.71
CA SER A 13 -16.08 -12.54 5.16
C SER A 13 -15.17 -13.73 5.54
N ASN A 14 -14.71 -14.55 4.58
CA ASN A 14 -13.74 -15.64 4.78
C ASN A 14 -12.33 -15.36 4.20
N LYS A 15 -12.07 -14.19 3.62
CA LYS A 15 -10.76 -13.83 3.04
C LYS A 15 -10.19 -12.62 3.78
N ASN A 16 -9.19 -12.86 4.63
CA ASN A 16 -8.46 -11.83 5.39
C ASN A 16 -7.48 -11.01 4.53
N ILE A 17 -7.60 -11.05 3.20
CA ILE A 17 -6.66 -10.40 2.27
C ILE A 17 -7.46 -9.57 1.28
N LEU A 18 -7.09 -8.29 1.17
CA LEU A 18 -7.66 -7.34 0.24
C LEU A 18 -6.67 -7.06 -0.88
N TYR A 19 -7.09 -7.26 -2.11
CA TYR A 19 -6.29 -6.98 -3.31
C TYR A 19 -6.88 -5.79 -4.05
N PHE A 20 -6.06 -4.78 -4.31
CA PHE A 20 -6.42 -3.63 -5.14
C PHE A 20 -5.16 -3.07 -5.78
N GLN A 21 -5.33 -2.30 -6.86
CA GLN A 21 -4.25 -1.60 -7.55
C GLN A 21 -4.61 -0.11 -7.61
N THR A 22 -3.69 0.75 -7.20
CA THR A 22 -3.85 2.20 -7.18
C THR A 22 -2.49 2.88 -7.38
N PRO A 23 -2.42 4.04 -8.05
CA PRO A 23 -1.18 4.82 -8.14
C PRO A 23 -0.80 5.51 -6.82
N SER A 24 -1.74 5.64 -5.88
CA SER A 24 -1.53 6.29 -4.57
C SER A 24 -2.31 5.60 -3.47
N LEU A 25 -1.71 5.51 -2.27
CA LEU A 25 -2.30 4.90 -1.08
C LEU A 25 -1.97 5.72 0.17
N GLU A 26 -2.97 6.01 0.99
CA GLU A 26 -2.79 6.53 2.35
C GLU A 26 -3.12 5.40 3.35
N ILE A 27 -2.20 5.13 4.28
CA ILE A 27 -2.40 4.21 5.40
C ILE A 27 -2.37 5.02 6.69
N ARG A 28 -3.42 4.89 7.51
CA ARG A 28 -3.47 5.46 8.86
C ARG A 28 -3.04 4.41 9.86
N ASN A 29 -2.02 4.72 10.64
CA ASN A 29 -1.40 3.86 11.64
C ASN A 29 -1.45 4.51 13.04
N PRO A 30 -2.66 4.68 13.63
CA PRO A 30 -2.85 5.43 14.88
C PRO A 30 -2.18 4.79 16.10
N LYS A 31 -1.74 3.53 15.99
CA LYS A 31 -1.03 2.80 17.06
C LYS A 31 0.48 2.76 16.84
N LEU A 32 0.99 3.47 15.83
CA LEU A 32 2.42 3.54 15.53
C LEU A 32 3.07 2.15 15.42
N ALA A 33 2.40 1.23 14.71
CA ALA A 33 2.98 -0.07 14.40
C ALA A 33 4.31 0.10 13.64
N PRO A 34 5.31 -0.78 13.82
CA PRO A 34 6.58 -0.69 13.10
C PRO A 34 6.38 -0.66 11.58
N LEU A 35 7.19 0.14 10.89
CA LEU A 35 7.20 0.25 9.43
C LEU A 35 8.57 -0.16 8.90
N HIS A 36 8.56 -0.91 7.79
CA HIS A 36 9.77 -1.33 7.08
C HIS A 36 9.61 -0.99 5.60
N ILE A 37 10.65 -0.41 4.97
CA ILE A 37 10.71 -0.10 3.55
C ILE A 37 11.95 -0.78 2.97
N ASP A 38 11.78 -1.59 1.92
CA ASP A 38 12.87 -2.36 1.31
C ASP A 38 13.64 -3.27 2.29
N GLY A 39 12.98 -3.70 3.36
CA GLY A 39 13.58 -4.50 4.44
C GLY A 39 14.21 -3.68 5.57
N ASP A 40 14.47 -2.40 5.36
CA ASP A 40 15.04 -1.52 6.37
C ASP A 40 13.96 -0.95 7.30
N PRO A 41 14.19 -0.92 8.62
CA PRO A 41 13.29 -0.25 9.55
C PRO A 41 13.31 1.26 9.30
N VAL A 42 12.14 1.88 9.29
CA VAL A 42 12.01 3.34 9.19
C VAL A 42 11.24 3.87 10.39
N GLU A 43 11.29 5.20 10.58
CA GLU A 43 10.48 5.84 11.61
C GLU A 43 9.00 5.54 11.38
N THR A 44 8.31 5.10 12.43
CA THR A 44 6.88 4.89 12.37
C THR A 44 6.15 6.23 12.36
N ALA A 45 5.06 6.30 11.60
CA ALA A 45 4.26 7.50 11.44
C ALA A 45 2.78 7.18 11.62
N GLU A 46 2.02 8.13 12.16
CA GLU A 46 0.56 8.03 12.27
C GLU A 46 -0.13 7.93 10.91
N THR A 47 0.50 8.48 9.86
CA THR A 47 0.03 8.43 8.48
C THR A 47 1.20 8.12 7.56
N CYS A 48 1.03 7.14 6.67
CA CYS A 48 1.98 6.79 5.62
C CYS A 48 1.34 7.08 4.26
N GLN A 49 1.99 7.93 3.46
CA GLN A 49 1.57 8.23 2.09
C GLN A 49 2.50 7.54 1.09
N ILE A 50 1.92 6.77 0.19
CA ILE A 50 2.62 5.99 -0.82
C ILE A 50 2.15 6.48 -2.18
N ASN A 51 3.10 6.84 -3.06
CA ASN A 51 2.81 7.34 -4.40
C ASN A 51 3.74 6.67 -5.40
N ILE A 52 3.21 6.24 -6.54
CA ILE A 52 4.02 5.79 -7.66
C ILE A 52 4.65 7.00 -8.35
N ILE A 53 5.97 6.98 -8.48
CA ILE A 53 6.72 7.91 -9.33
C ILE A 53 6.99 7.18 -10.65
N PRO A 54 6.23 7.46 -11.73
CA PRO A 54 6.40 6.75 -12.99
C PRO A 54 7.77 7.08 -13.60
N ALA A 55 8.43 6.07 -14.16
CA ALA A 55 9.75 6.19 -14.80
C ALA A 55 10.81 6.88 -13.92
N ALA A 56 10.78 6.67 -12.59
CA ALA A 56 11.73 7.25 -11.65
C ALA A 56 13.18 6.83 -11.90
N PHE A 57 13.39 5.67 -12.51
CA PHE A 57 14.71 5.10 -12.78
C PHE A 57 14.81 4.59 -14.22
N GLN A 58 16.02 4.68 -14.77
CA GLN A 58 16.39 3.97 -15.99
C GLN A 58 17.16 2.71 -15.57
N LEU A 59 16.51 1.56 -15.62
CA LEU A 59 17.10 0.30 -15.23
C LEU A 59 17.76 -0.40 -16.41
N ILE A 60 18.85 -1.11 -16.16
CA ILE A 60 19.42 -2.05 -17.13
C ILE A 60 18.54 -3.31 -17.08
N CYS A 61 17.86 -3.60 -18.18
CA CYS A 61 16.95 -4.73 -18.31
C CYS A 61 17.44 -5.69 -19.41
N PRO A 62 17.20 -7.00 -19.31
CA PRO A 62 17.32 -7.89 -20.46
C PRO A 62 16.46 -7.40 -21.61
N LYS A 63 16.92 -7.64 -22.85
CA LYS A 63 16.06 -7.43 -24.02
C LYS A 63 14.95 -8.49 -24.00
N GLU A 64 13.75 -8.07 -24.37
CA GLU A 64 12.58 -8.95 -24.53
C GLU A 64 12.85 -10.09 -25.52
#